data_AF-A0A1S3RT23-F1
#
_entry.id   AF-A0A1S3RT23-F1
#
_cell.length_a   1.000
_cell.length_b   1.000
_cell.length_c   1.000
_cell.angle_alpha   90.00
_cell.angle_beta   90.00
_cell.angle_gamma   90.00
#
_symmetry.space_group_name_H-M   'P 1'
#
loop_
_entity.id
_entity.type
_entity.pdbx_description
1 polymer ?
#
loop_
_entity_poly.entity_id
_entity_poly.type
_entity_poly.pdbx_seq_one_letter_code
_entity_poly.pdbx_strand_id
1 'polypeptide(L)'
;MSRVKAFNASGVGQYSKTLAMQTSETGQSPCDMQTLATVAWFTFDPTSAHPDIILSNDNLTVTCNSYDDRVVMGNSGFSRGVHYWEITVDRYDNHPDPAFGVARVDVLKDVMLGKDDKAWAMYVDNNRSWFMHNNSHTNRTDGGVSEEATVGVLLDFTRGILIFLINDEQQGPVAFEGIEGLYYPAVSLNRNVQVTLHTGLPIPDFYTPGEADLSGSVC
;
A
#
# COMPACT_ATOMS: atom_id res chain seq x y z
N MET A 1 -4.44 6.04 -12.63
CA MET A 1 -4.07 5.13 -13.76
C MET A 1 -3.03 5.81 -14.67
N SER A 2 -1.74 5.44 -14.57
CA SER A 2 -0.68 6.06 -15.39
C SER A 2 -0.65 5.54 -16.83
N ARG A 3 -0.86 6.44 -17.78
CA ARG A 3 -0.79 6.20 -19.24
C ARG A 3 -0.06 7.36 -19.88
N VAL A 4 0.83 7.09 -20.82
CA VAL A 4 1.65 8.12 -21.48
C VAL A 4 1.17 8.29 -22.92
N LYS A 5 1.26 9.51 -23.44
CA LYS A 5 1.02 9.85 -24.85
C LYS A 5 2.30 10.43 -25.44
N ALA A 6 2.62 10.03 -26.67
CA ALA A 6 3.70 10.62 -27.43
C ALA A 6 3.25 11.94 -28.08
N PHE A 7 4.13 12.96 -28.04
CA PHE A 7 3.97 14.22 -28.75
C PHE A 7 5.11 14.39 -29.75
N ASN A 8 4.79 14.73 -31.00
CA ASN A 8 5.76 15.18 -31.99
C ASN A 8 5.16 16.31 -32.85
N ALA A 9 5.97 16.84 -33.78
CA ALA A 9 5.55 17.92 -34.68
C ALA A 9 4.34 17.56 -35.58
N SER A 10 3.96 16.28 -35.65
CA SER A 10 2.85 15.74 -36.43
C SER A 10 1.55 15.60 -35.62
N GLY A 11 1.57 15.89 -34.31
CA GLY A 11 0.41 15.83 -33.43
C GLY A 11 0.57 14.88 -32.23
N VAL A 12 -0.56 14.50 -31.64
CA VAL A 12 -0.63 13.70 -30.42
C VAL A 12 -0.97 12.25 -30.73
N GLY A 13 -0.15 11.31 -30.28
CA GLY A 13 -0.39 9.87 -30.41
C GLY A 13 -1.51 9.35 -29.49
N GLN A 14 -1.91 8.09 -29.68
CA GLN A 14 -2.86 7.43 -28.77
C GLN A 14 -2.23 7.16 -27.39
N TYR A 15 -3.07 7.06 -26.34
CA TYR A 15 -2.60 6.69 -25.01
C TYR A 15 -2.06 5.26 -25.00
N SER A 16 -0.94 5.05 -24.29
CA SER A 16 -0.38 3.72 -24.02
C SER A 16 -1.39 2.81 -23.31
N LYS A 17 -1.11 1.49 -23.31
CA LYS A 17 -1.70 0.58 -22.31
C LYS A 17 -1.29 1.04 -20.90
N THR A 18 -2.04 0.62 -19.88
CA THR A 18 -1.72 0.91 -18.47
C THR A 18 -0.29 0.47 -18.17
N LEU A 19 0.52 1.39 -17.65
CA LEU A 19 1.89 1.10 -17.28
C LEU A 19 1.90 0.52 -15.86
N ALA A 20 2.48 -0.66 -15.71
CA ALA A 20 2.91 -1.17 -14.40
C ALA A 20 4.39 -0.81 -14.24
N MET A 21 4.79 -0.26 -13.10
CA MET A 21 6.20 0.02 -12.85
C MET A 21 6.95 -1.30 -12.68
N GLN A 22 7.98 -1.48 -13.51
CA GLN A 22 9.03 -2.46 -13.29
C GLN A 22 10.25 -1.71 -12.79
N THR A 23 10.67 -1.96 -11.56
CA THR A 23 12.04 -1.68 -11.16
C THR A 23 12.92 -2.82 -11.70
N SER A 24 13.99 -2.46 -12.40
CA SER A 24 14.95 -3.40 -12.98
C SER A 24 16.03 -3.77 -11.97
N GLU A 25 16.37 -5.06 -11.89
CA GLU A 25 17.62 -5.52 -11.27
C GLU A 25 18.80 -5.00 -12.12
N THR A 26 19.58 -4.06 -11.60
CA THR A 26 20.73 -3.50 -12.31
C THR A 26 21.88 -4.52 -12.33
N GLY A 27 22.33 -4.91 -13.53
CA GLY A 27 23.47 -5.80 -13.74
C GLY A 27 24.82 -5.15 -13.41
N GLN A 28 25.22 -5.22 -12.14
CA GLN A 28 26.60 -4.92 -11.70
C GLN A 28 27.18 -6.05 -10.84
N SER A 29 28.52 -6.05 -10.79
CA SER A 29 29.43 -7.12 -10.36
C SER A 29 29.06 -7.83 -9.05
N PRO A 30 29.31 -9.15 -8.90
CA PRO A 30 28.86 -9.98 -7.78
C PRO A 30 29.43 -9.64 -6.38
N CYS A 31 30.16 -8.53 -6.22
CA CYS A 31 30.95 -8.26 -5.03
C CYS A 31 30.26 -7.33 -4.01
N ASP A 32 29.17 -6.65 -4.41
CA ASP A 32 28.41 -5.70 -3.56
C ASP A 32 26.96 -6.16 -3.37
N MET A 33 26.75 -7.46 -3.11
CA MET A 33 25.42 -8.04 -2.88
C MET A 33 24.94 -7.73 -1.45
N GLN A 34 24.70 -6.45 -1.18
CA GLN A 34 23.83 -6.00 -0.12
C GLN A 34 22.61 -5.38 -0.81
N THR A 35 21.71 -6.27 -1.20
CA THR A 35 20.33 -6.06 -1.67
C THR A 35 19.93 -4.59 -1.84
N LEU A 36 20.34 -3.96 -2.95
CA LEU A 36 19.76 -2.69 -3.38
C LEU A 36 18.33 -2.97 -3.88
N ALA A 37 17.42 -3.23 -2.94
CA ALA A 37 15.99 -3.26 -3.22
C ALA A 37 15.64 -1.90 -3.82
N THR A 38 15.29 -1.91 -5.11
CA THR A 38 14.95 -0.67 -5.81
C THR A 38 13.68 -0.11 -5.16
N VAL A 39 13.80 1.04 -4.51
CA VAL A 39 12.68 1.64 -3.79
C VAL A 39 11.65 2.22 -4.77
N ALA A 40 10.37 2.10 -4.45
CA ALA A 40 9.28 2.64 -5.26
C ALA A 40 8.81 3.99 -4.73
N TRP A 41 8.77 4.99 -5.61
CA TRP A 41 8.21 6.31 -5.33
C TRP A 41 6.79 6.40 -5.91
N PHE A 42 5.82 6.72 -5.07
CA PHE A 42 4.43 6.90 -5.49
C PHE A 42 3.68 7.86 -4.57
N THR A 43 2.51 8.31 -5.03
CA THR A 43 1.59 9.17 -4.27
C THR A 43 0.19 8.57 -4.33
N PHE A 44 -0.78 9.12 -3.59
CA PHE A 44 -2.18 8.79 -3.78
C PHE A 44 -2.66 9.22 -5.18
N ASP A 45 -3.54 8.42 -5.78
CA ASP A 45 -4.13 8.67 -7.08
C ASP A 45 -5.49 9.40 -6.93
N PRO A 46 -5.60 10.69 -7.30
CA PRO A 46 -6.85 11.41 -7.24
C PRO A 46 -7.97 10.76 -8.07
N THR A 47 -7.63 10.00 -9.11
CA THR A 47 -8.62 9.30 -9.95
C THR A 47 -9.17 8.03 -9.31
N SER A 48 -8.51 7.54 -8.25
CA SER A 48 -8.96 6.38 -7.47
C SER A 48 -9.80 6.75 -6.25
N ALA A 49 -9.74 8.02 -5.84
CA ALA A 49 -10.30 8.51 -4.60
C ALA A 49 -11.82 8.63 -4.67
N HIS A 50 -12.51 8.26 -3.59
CA HIS A 50 -13.92 8.62 -3.42
C HIS A 50 -14.09 10.16 -3.41
N PRO A 51 -15.21 10.72 -3.91
CA PRO A 51 -15.41 12.18 -3.94
C PRO A 51 -15.29 12.94 -2.61
N ASP A 52 -15.49 12.26 -1.48
CA ASP A 52 -15.34 12.85 -0.13
C ASP A 52 -13.88 12.87 0.37
N ILE A 53 -12.97 12.18 -0.31
CA ILE A 53 -11.54 12.18 0.03
C ILE A 53 -10.94 13.53 -0.33
N ILE A 54 -10.13 14.05 0.59
CA ILE A 54 -9.40 15.31 0.42
C ILE A 54 -7.92 14.97 0.39
N LEU A 55 -7.29 15.22 -0.77
CA LEU A 55 -5.85 15.09 -0.96
C LEU A 55 -5.17 16.45 -0.85
N SER A 56 -4.00 16.47 -0.23
CA SER A 56 -3.14 17.64 -0.11
C SER A 56 -1.66 17.21 -0.14
N ASN A 57 -0.73 18.17 0.00
CA ASN A 57 0.71 17.90 0.06
C ASN A 57 1.18 17.03 -1.13
N ASP A 58 0.93 17.50 -2.36
CA ASP A 58 1.26 16.77 -3.59
C ASP A 58 0.67 15.35 -3.67
N ASN A 59 -0.52 15.16 -3.09
CA ASN A 59 -1.23 13.89 -2.95
C ASN A 59 -0.50 12.88 -2.05
N LEU A 60 0.29 13.34 -1.09
CA LEU A 60 0.89 12.50 -0.05
C LEU A 60 0.06 12.49 1.23
N THR A 61 -0.74 13.53 1.48
CA THR A 61 -1.57 13.62 2.67
C THR A 61 -3.04 13.42 2.31
N VAL A 62 -3.76 12.63 3.11
CA VAL A 62 -5.17 12.33 2.92
C VAL A 62 -5.98 12.51 4.20
N THR A 63 -7.15 13.12 4.06
CA THR A 63 -8.25 13.12 5.02
C THR A 63 -9.58 12.92 4.28
N CYS A 64 -10.71 13.02 4.98
CA CYS A 64 -12.03 12.83 4.42
C CYS A 64 -13.01 13.88 4.95
N ASN A 65 -14.04 14.21 4.17
CA ASN A 65 -15.12 15.10 4.63
C ASN A 65 -16.27 14.33 5.32
N SER A 66 -16.35 13.02 5.10
CA SER A 66 -17.44 12.14 5.56
C SER A 66 -17.18 11.54 6.95
N TYR A 67 -18.24 11.17 7.66
CA TYR A 67 -18.16 10.31 8.85
C TYR A 67 -18.00 8.82 8.50
N ASP A 68 -18.49 8.42 7.33
CA ASP A 68 -18.24 7.08 6.79
C ASP A 68 -16.81 7.00 6.25
N ASP A 69 -16.20 5.82 6.35
CA ASP A 69 -14.88 5.56 5.77
C ASP A 69 -14.93 5.54 4.25
N ARG A 70 -13.94 6.17 3.63
CA ARG A 70 -13.79 6.29 2.18
C ARG A 70 -12.41 5.86 1.76
N VAL A 71 -12.29 5.27 0.58
CA VAL A 71 -11.04 4.69 0.09
C VAL A 71 -10.32 5.66 -0.87
N VAL A 72 -9.00 5.66 -0.77
CA VAL A 72 -8.09 6.10 -1.83
C VAL A 72 -6.98 5.07 -2.02
N MET A 73 -6.46 4.97 -3.25
CA MET A 73 -5.35 4.07 -3.60
C MET A 73 -4.13 4.86 -4.08
N GLY A 74 -2.96 4.21 -4.05
CA GLY A 74 -1.74 4.70 -4.67
C GLY A 74 -1.81 4.71 -6.20
N ASN A 75 -1.02 5.57 -6.83
CA ASN A 75 -0.96 5.71 -8.29
C ASN A 75 -0.15 4.62 -9.01
N SER A 76 0.54 3.78 -8.25
CA SER A 76 1.43 2.74 -8.72
C SER A 76 0.97 1.38 -8.19
N GLY A 77 0.85 0.41 -9.09
CA GLY A 77 0.49 -0.96 -8.74
C GLY A 77 1.72 -1.86 -8.75
N PHE A 78 1.80 -2.78 -7.80
CA PHE A 78 2.86 -3.76 -7.62
C PHE A 78 2.36 -5.17 -7.94
N SER A 79 3.23 -6.01 -8.50
CA SER A 79 2.87 -7.38 -8.87
C SER A 79 3.97 -8.43 -8.65
N ARG A 80 5.12 -8.02 -8.11
CA ARG A 80 6.29 -8.87 -7.86
C ARG A 80 7.30 -8.12 -7.00
N GLY A 81 8.29 -8.83 -6.47
CA GLY A 81 9.33 -8.26 -5.61
C GLY A 81 8.83 -8.00 -4.19
N VAL A 82 9.60 -7.23 -3.42
CA VAL A 82 9.26 -6.84 -2.06
C VAL A 82 9.19 -5.33 -1.97
N HIS A 83 8.08 -4.81 -1.44
CA HIS A 83 7.80 -3.38 -1.33
C HIS A 83 7.46 -3.02 0.11
N TYR A 84 7.95 -1.86 0.53
CA TYR A 84 7.66 -1.30 1.84
C TYR A 84 7.34 0.18 1.70
N TRP A 85 6.32 0.62 2.44
CA TRP A 85 5.97 2.02 2.59
C TRP A 85 5.36 2.23 3.98
N GLU A 86 5.35 3.48 4.41
CA GLU A 86 4.83 3.88 5.71
C GLU A 86 3.75 4.94 5.56
N ILE A 87 2.86 4.98 6.55
CA ILE A 87 1.83 5.99 6.68
C ILE A 87 1.89 6.54 8.09
N THR A 88 2.16 7.84 8.22
CA THR A 88 2.13 8.55 9.50
C THR A 88 0.72 9.04 9.79
N VAL A 89 0.28 8.91 11.04
CA VAL A 89 -1.00 9.43 11.52
C VAL A 89 -0.81 10.88 11.98
N ASP A 90 -1.20 11.83 11.13
CA ASP A 90 -1.05 13.26 11.41
C ASP A 90 -2.12 13.79 12.39
N ARG A 91 -3.31 13.19 12.37
CA ARG A 91 -4.43 13.52 13.25
C ARG A 91 -5.26 12.29 13.53
N TYR A 92 -5.64 12.10 14.78
CA TYR A 92 -6.51 11.01 15.22
C TYR A 92 -7.46 11.50 16.33
N ASP A 93 -8.69 11.82 15.95
CA ASP A 93 -9.71 12.34 16.87
C ASP A 93 -10.76 11.29 17.22
N ASN A 94 -11.18 11.20 18.49
CA ASN A 94 -12.16 10.22 18.98
C ASN A 94 -11.65 8.76 18.89
N HIS A 95 -12.47 7.84 18.38
CA HIS A 95 -12.18 6.41 18.27
C HIS A 95 -12.58 5.84 16.88
N PRO A 96 -12.07 6.38 15.77
CA PRO A 96 -12.27 5.81 14.44
C PRO A 96 -11.43 4.54 14.22
N ASP A 97 -11.70 3.81 13.16
CA ASP A 97 -10.96 2.60 12.77
C ASP A 97 -10.35 2.76 11.36
N PRO A 98 -9.39 3.67 11.14
CA PRO A 98 -8.73 3.78 9.84
C PRO A 98 -8.11 2.44 9.44
N ALA A 99 -8.16 2.12 8.14
CA ALA A 99 -7.63 0.88 7.60
C ALA A 99 -6.55 1.12 6.55
N PHE A 100 -5.51 0.30 6.60
CA PHE A 100 -4.29 0.39 5.78
C PHE A 100 -4.03 -0.96 5.13
N GLY A 101 -3.63 -0.98 3.86
CA GLY A 101 -3.29 -2.23 3.20
C GLY A 101 -3.15 -2.12 1.70
N VAL A 102 -3.63 -3.14 1.01
CA VAL A 102 -3.56 -3.26 -0.45
C VAL A 102 -4.92 -3.60 -1.03
N ALA A 103 -5.16 -3.17 -2.27
CA ALA A 103 -6.41 -3.41 -2.96
C ALA A 103 -6.23 -3.67 -4.46
N ARG A 104 -7.23 -4.33 -5.05
CA ARG A 104 -7.42 -4.38 -6.51
C ARG A 104 -8.02 -3.07 -7.02
N VAL A 105 -7.85 -2.80 -8.31
CA VAL A 105 -8.29 -1.54 -8.94
C VAL A 105 -9.79 -1.27 -8.76
N ASP A 106 -10.59 -2.33 -8.72
CA ASP A 106 -12.06 -2.32 -8.67
C ASP A 106 -12.63 -2.47 -7.24
N VAL A 107 -11.82 -2.27 -6.19
CA VAL A 107 -12.30 -2.23 -4.79
C VAL A 107 -13.40 -1.18 -4.61
N LEU A 108 -14.38 -1.48 -3.76
CA LEU A 108 -15.41 -0.51 -3.35
C LEU A 108 -14.76 0.69 -2.67
N LYS A 109 -15.23 1.90 -3.00
CA LYS A 109 -14.61 3.16 -2.54
C LYS A 109 -15.37 3.86 -1.42
N ASP A 110 -16.59 3.41 -1.17
CA ASP A 110 -17.57 3.98 -0.25
C ASP A 110 -17.68 3.20 1.06
N VAL A 111 -16.80 2.22 1.29
CA VAL A 111 -16.75 1.39 2.50
C VAL A 111 -15.30 1.25 3.00
N MET A 112 -15.15 0.87 4.27
CA MET A 112 -13.84 0.50 4.86
C MET A 112 -13.15 -0.61 4.04
N LEU A 113 -11.82 -0.52 3.88
CA LEU A 113 -11.02 -1.55 3.23
C LEU A 113 -11.17 -2.91 3.92
N GLY A 114 -11.21 -3.97 3.10
CA GLY A 114 -11.40 -5.34 3.57
C GLY A 114 -12.86 -5.75 3.75
N LYS A 115 -13.83 -4.84 3.59
CA LYS A 115 -15.27 -5.19 3.55
C LYS A 115 -15.67 -5.96 2.30
N ASP A 116 -14.97 -5.80 1.19
CA ASP A 116 -15.16 -6.60 -0.01
C ASP A 116 -14.04 -7.64 -0.18
N ASP A 117 -14.13 -8.43 -1.26
CA ASP A 117 -13.14 -9.43 -1.64
C ASP A 117 -11.97 -8.87 -2.47
N LYS A 118 -11.86 -7.53 -2.55
CA LYS A 118 -10.87 -6.83 -3.38
C LYS A 118 -9.82 -6.07 -2.57
N ALA A 119 -9.91 -6.08 -1.24
CA ALA A 119 -8.93 -5.48 -0.35
C ALA A 119 -8.48 -6.42 0.76
N TRP A 120 -7.22 -6.25 1.16
CA TRP A 120 -6.55 -6.93 2.26
C TRP A 120 -5.93 -5.86 3.14
N ALA A 121 -6.46 -5.69 4.34
CA ALA A 121 -6.12 -4.54 5.18
C ALA A 121 -6.00 -4.90 6.65
N MET A 122 -5.31 -4.03 7.39
CA MET A 122 -5.42 -3.92 8.83
C MET A 122 -6.22 -2.67 9.15
N TYR A 123 -7.28 -2.79 9.95
CA TYR A 123 -7.92 -1.63 10.59
C TYR A 123 -7.50 -1.58 12.06
N VAL A 124 -7.39 -0.36 12.59
CA VAL A 124 -6.77 -0.14 13.90
C VAL A 124 -7.40 1.05 14.61
N ASP A 125 -7.78 0.83 15.88
CA ASP A 125 -8.21 1.89 16.79
C ASP A 125 -7.03 2.31 17.71
N ASN A 126 -7.31 3.05 18.78
CA ASN A 126 -6.28 3.52 19.71
C ASN A 126 -5.81 2.44 20.71
N ASN A 127 -6.33 1.23 20.64
CA ASN A 127 -6.07 0.15 21.58
C ASN A 127 -5.62 -1.15 20.91
N ARG A 128 -6.03 -1.42 19.67
CA ARG A 128 -5.92 -2.73 19.02
C ARG A 128 -6.13 -2.63 17.52
N SER A 129 -5.68 -3.67 16.84
CA SER A 129 -5.92 -3.87 15.41
C SER A 129 -6.53 -5.23 15.10
N TRP A 130 -7.05 -5.36 13.88
CA TRP A 130 -7.45 -6.62 13.25
C TRP A 130 -7.09 -6.59 11.78
N PHE A 131 -6.93 -7.78 11.21
CA PHE A 131 -6.87 -7.95 9.77
C PHE A 131 -8.29 -8.16 9.21
N MET A 132 -8.53 -7.63 8.02
CA MET A 132 -9.83 -7.69 7.36
C MET A 132 -9.71 -7.93 5.86
N HIS A 133 -10.47 -8.92 5.39
CA HIS A 133 -10.66 -9.24 3.98
C HIS A 133 -12.01 -9.94 3.81
N ASN A 134 -12.77 -9.60 2.76
CA ASN A 134 -14.09 -10.17 2.48
C ASN A 134 -15.03 -10.14 3.71
N ASN A 135 -15.01 -9.01 4.42
CA ASN A 135 -15.78 -8.78 5.65
C ASN A 135 -15.49 -9.77 6.80
N SER A 136 -14.40 -10.54 6.70
CA SER A 136 -13.91 -11.44 7.73
C SER A 136 -12.83 -10.75 8.55
N HIS A 137 -13.00 -10.76 9.87
CA HIS A 137 -12.10 -10.11 10.83
C HIS A 137 -11.27 -11.18 11.54
N THR A 138 -9.95 -11.08 11.49
CA THR A 138 -9.05 -12.09 12.06
C THR A 138 -7.92 -11.44 12.88
N ASN A 139 -7.27 -12.26 13.71
CA ASN A 139 -6.01 -11.93 14.39
C ASN A 139 -6.03 -10.60 15.16
N ARG A 140 -7.02 -10.41 16.03
CA ARG A 140 -7.04 -9.27 16.97
C ARG A 140 -5.70 -9.19 17.70
N THR A 141 -5.04 -8.04 17.63
CA THR A 141 -3.75 -7.80 18.27
C THR A 141 -3.85 -6.53 19.12
N ASP A 142 -3.33 -6.57 20.35
CA ASP A 142 -3.26 -5.38 21.21
C ASP A 142 -2.18 -4.41 20.70
N GLY A 143 -2.35 -3.13 20.97
CA GLY A 143 -1.53 -2.07 20.37
C GLY A 143 -2.31 -1.37 19.26
N GLY A 144 -2.45 -0.06 19.39
CA GLY A 144 -3.22 0.78 18.48
C GLY A 144 -2.41 1.96 17.97
N VAL A 145 -3.07 2.90 17.33
CA VAL A 145 -2.46 4.13 16.80
C VAL A 145 -2.89 5.37 17.60
N SER A 146 -2.03 6.38 17.55
CA SER A 146 -2.30 7.74 18.02
C SER A 146 -1.75 8.73 17.00
N GLU A 147 -1.93 10.03 17.25
CA GLU A 147 -1.14 11.05 16.55
C GLU A 147 0.36 10.73 16.63
N GLU A 148 1.07 10.97 15.54
CA GLU A 148 2.49 10.65 15.31
C GLU A 148 2.84 9.15 15.18
N ALA A 149 1.87 8.24 15.31
CA ALA A 149 2.13 6.83 15.06
C ALA A 149 2.41 6.55 13.58
N THR A 150 3.31 5.61 13.31
CA THR A 150 3.64 5.16 11.95
C THR A 150 3.09 3.77 11.71
N VAL A 151 2.37 3.59 10.61
CA VAL A 151 1.90 2.28 10.13
C VAL A 151 2.72 1.85 8.92
N GLY A 152 3.51 0.79 9.07
CA GLY A 152 4.28 0.18 7.99
C GLY A 152 3.49 -0.91 7.27
N VAL A 153 3.62 -0.99 5.95
CA VAL A 153 3.03 -2.05 5.12
C VAL A 153 4.13 -2.72 4.30
N LEU A 154 4.34 -4.01 4.55
CA LEU A 154 5.34 -4.82 3.85
C LEU A 154 4.63 -5.86 2.97
N LEU A 155 4.80 -5.70 1.66
CA LEU A 155 4.22 -6.54 0.62
C LEU A 155 5.32 -7.36 -0.05
N ASP A 156 5.38 -8.66 0.24
CA ASP A 156 6.38 -9.57 -0.31
C ASP A 156 5.71 -10.57 -1.25
N PHE A 157 5.85 -10.35 -2.57
CA PHE A 157 5.35 -11.27 -3.59
C PHE A 157 6.19 -12.53 -3.76
N THR A 158 7.45 -12.50 -3.31
CA THR A 158 8.34 -13.67 -3.38
C THR A 158 7.87 -14.76 -2.42
N ARG A 159 7.42 -14.36 -1.23
CA ARG A 159 6.79 -15.25 -0.25
C ARG A 159 5.26 -15.28 -0.35
N GLY A 160 4.68 -14.34 -1.11
CA GLY A 160 3.22 -14.19 -1.24
C GLY A 160 2.57 -13.77 0.08
N ILE A 161 3.19 -12.87 0.85
CA ILE A 161 2.70 -12.45 2.16
C ILE A 161 2.52 -10.94 2.29
N LEU A 162 1.63 -10.54 3.21
CA LEU A 162 1.43 -9.16 3.66
C LEU A 162 1.65 -9.07 5.18
N ILE A 163 2.49 -8.12 5.60
CA ILE A 163 2.80 -7.86 7.01
C ILE A 163 2.53 -6.38 7.31
N PHE A 164 2.03 -6.11 8.52
CA PHE A 164 1.82 -4.76 9.04
C PHE A 164 2.73 -4.48 10.22
N LEU A 165 3.14 -3.23 10.34
CA LEU A 165 3.92 -2.73 11.46
C LEU A 165 3.21 -1.51 12.07
N ILE A 166 3.39 -1.33 13.38
CA ILE A 166 3.08 -0.08 14.07
C ILE A 166 4.34 0.35 14.83
N ASN A 167 4.83 1.55 14.54
CA ASN A 167 6.05 2.11 15.14
C ASN A 167 7.25 1.15 15.04
N ASP A 168 7.54 0.69 13.83
CA ASP A 168 8.62 -0.25 13.48
C ASP A 168 8.52 -1.66 14.10
N GLU A 169 7.47 -1.93 14.89
CA GLU A 169 7.21 -3.26 15.45
C GLU A 169 6.12 -3.98 14.64
N GLN A 170 6.35 -5.26 14.37
CA GLN A 170 5.36 -6.07 13.66
C GLN A 170 4.05 -6.18 14.46
N GLN A 171 2.95 -5.74 13.85
CA GLN A 171 1.63 -5.74 14.47
C GLN A 171 0.91 -7.07 14.22
N GLY A 172 1.13 -8.04 15.10
CA GLY A 172 0.52 -9.37 15.04
C GLY A 172 1.30 -10.36 14.16
N PRO A 173 0.70 -11.50 13.77
CA PRO A 173 1.35 -12.46 12.88
C PRO A 173 1.40 -11.96 11.42
N VAL A 174 1.90 -12.78 10.50
CA VAL A 174 1.69 -12.56 9.06
C VAL A 174 0.19 -12.40 8.80
N ALA A 175 -0.20 -11.30 8.15
CA ALA A 175 -1.60 -10.92 8.06
C ALA A 175 -2.34 -11.70 7.00
N PHE A 176 -1.71 -11.86 5.84
CA PHE A 176 -2.27 -12.59 4.71
C PHE A 176 -1.19 -13.35 3.96
N GLU A 177 -1.57 -14.50 3.42
CA GLU A 177 -0.76 -15.37 2.57
C GLU A 177 -1.42 -15.53 1.20
N GLY A 178 -0.69 -16.04 0.21
CA GLY A 178 -1.19 -16.21 -1.16
C GLY A 178 -1.37 -14.88 -1.92
N ILE A 179 -0.59 -13.86 -1.56
CA ILE A 179 -0.64 -12.56 -2.22
C ILE A 179 -0.02 -12.66 -3.62
N GLU A 180 -0.87 -12.60 -4.64
CA GLU A 180 -0.48 -12.70 -6.05
C GLU A 180 -1.22 -11.73 -6.98
N GLY A 181 -0.62 -11.42 -8.13
CA GLY A 181 -1.21 -10.50 -9.12
C GLY A 181 -0.97 -9.03 -8.80
N LEU A 182 -1.79 -8.13 -9.38
CA LEU A 182 -1.60 -6.68 -9.28
C LEU A 182 -2.34 -6.08 -8.08
N TYR A 183 -1.61 -5.36 -7.23
CA TYR A 183 -2.12 -4.67 -6.04
C TYR A 183 -1.70 -3.22 -5.99
N TYR A 184 -2.55 -2.37 -5.42
CA TYR A 184 -2.27 -0.96 -5.15
C TYR A 184 -2.25 -0.74 -3.64
N PRO A 185 -1.30 0.06 -3.10
CA PRO A 185 -1.40 0.59 -1.74
C PRO A 185 -2.74 1.28 -1.55
N ALA A 186 -3.39 1.08 -0.41
CA ALA A 186 -4.72 1.61 -0.16
C ALA A 186 -4.91 2.02 1.30
N VAL A 187 -5.69 3.07 1.51
CA VAL A 187 -6.14 3.52 2.83
C VAL A 187 -7.64 3.78 2.78
N SER A 188 -8.36 3.44 3.86
CA SER A 188 -9.70 3.98 4.13
C SER A 188 -9.76 4.70 5.45
N LEU A 189 -10.37 5.88 5.45
CA LEU A 189 -10.53 6.69 6.65
C LEU A 189 -11.75 7.61 6.54
N ASN A 190 -12.17 8.15 7.69
CA ASN A 190 -13.18 9.19 7.81
C ASN A 190 -12.56 10.53 8.24
N ARG A 191 -13.40 11.54 8.44
CA ARG A 191 -12.99 12.92 8.76
C ARG A 191 -12.18 13.09 10.04
N ASN A 192 -12.26 12.13 10.96
CA ASN A 192 -11.56 12.21 12.24
C ASN A 192 -10.08 11.82 12.13
N VAL A 193 -9.66 11.34 10.97
CA VAL A 193 -8.28 10.91 10.73
C VAL A 193 -7.67 11.74 9.61
N GLN A 194 -6.39 12.05 9.73
CA GLN A 194 -5.55 12.52 8.64
C GLN A 194 -4.25 11.73 8.67
N VAL A 195 -3.77 11.32 7.50
CA VAL A 195 -2.52 10.57 7.39
C VAL A 195 -1.66 11.05 6.23
N THR A 196 -0.34 10.86 6.35
CA THR A 196 0.65 11.18 5.33
C THR A 196 1.43 9.95 4.91
N LEU A 197 1.54 9.73 3.60
CA LEU A 197 2.23 8.62 2.96
C LEU A 197 3.73 8.91 2.81
N HIS A 198 4.56 7.92 3.16
CA HIS A 198 6.00 7.92 2.99
C HIS A 198 6.40 6.75 2.06
N THR A 199 7.03 7.09 0.93
CA THR A 199 7.48 6.13 -0.09
C THR A 199 8.96 6.29 -0.36
N GLY A 200 9.52 5.49 -1.26
CA GLY A 200 10.97 5.48 -1.49
C GLY A 200 11.76 4.87 -0.34
N LEU A 201 11.10 4.06 0.51
CA LEU A 201 11.71 3.43 1.67
C LEU A 201 12.34 2.08 1.31
N PRO A 202 13.52 1.75 1.89
CA PRO A 202 14.06 0.40 1.82
C PRO A 202 13.20 -0.57 2.63
N ILE A 203 13.43 -1.86 2.41
CA ILE A 203 12.85 -2.92 3.25
C ILE A 203 13.44 -2.77 4.67
N PRO A 204 12.63 -2.91 5.74
CA PRO A 204 13.12 -2.82 7.11
C PRO A 204 14.22 -3.84 7.43
N ASP A 205 15.24 -3.43 8.18
CA ASP A 205 16.43 -4.26 8.48
C ASP A 205 16.10 -5.57 9.21
N PHE A 206 15.02 -5.61 9.99
CA PHE A 206 14.59 -6.83 10.66
C PHE A 206 14.03 -7.88 9.68
N TYR A 207 13.62 -7.45 8.48
CA TYR A 207 12.99 -8.31 7.49
C TYR A 207 14.00 -8.76 6.45
N THR A 208 14.24 -10.06 6.38
CA THR A 208 15.01 -10.67 5.29
C THR A 208 14.04 -11.19 4.22
N PRO A 209 14.06 -10.65 2.99
CA PRO A 209 13.27 -11.16 1.86
C PRO A 209 13.49 -12.65 1.60
N GLY A 210 12.47 -13.33 1.07
CA GLY A 210 12.66 -14.67 0.52
C GLY A 210 13.54 -14.63 -0.73
N GLU A 211 14.34 -15.67 -0.96
CA GLU A 211 14.96 -15.86 -2.27
C GLU A 211 13.87 -16.15 -3.30
N ALA A 212 13.90 -15.46 -4.44
CA ALA A 212 13.02 -15.81 -5.55
C ALA A 212 13.44 -17.17 -6.08
N ASP A 213 12.50 -18.12 -6.13
CA ASP A 213 12.77 -19.45 -6.67
C ASP A 213 13.02 -19.33 -8.19
N LEU A 214 14.29 -19.19 -8.58
CA LEU A 214 14.73 -19.07 -9.97
C LEU A 214 14.59 -20.38 -10.77
N SER A 215 13.99 -21.42 -10.19
CA SER A 215 13.89 -22.77 -10.79
C SER A 215 12.81 -22.92 -11.87
N GLY A 216 12.02 -21.88 -12.17
CA GLY A 216 10.90 -21.95 -13.12
C GLY A 216 11.19 -21.68 -14.59
N SER A 217 12.39 -21.23 -14.97
CA SER A 217 12.71 -20.93 -16.37
C SER A 217 13.39 -22.12 -17.06
N VAL A 218 12.61 -23.12 -17.46
CA VAL A 218 13.05 -24.08 -18.48
C VAL A 218 12.70 -23.51 -19.85
N CYS A 219 13.73 -23.39 -20.70
CA CYS A 219 13.67 -22.95 -22.10
C CYS A 219 12.66 -23.73 -22.96
#